data_AF-A0A523K2Y9-F1
#
_entry.id   AF-A0A523K2Y9-F1
#
_cell.length_a   1.000
_cell.length_b   1.000
_cell.length_c   1.000
_cell.angle_alpha   90.00
_cell.angle_beta   90.00
_cell.angle_gamma   90.00
#
_symmetry.space_group_name_H-M   'P 1'
#
loop_
_entity.id
_entity.type
_entity.pdbx_description
1 polymer ?
#
loop_
_entity_poly.entity_id
_entity_poly.type
_entity_poly.pdbx_seq_one_letter_code
_entity_poly.pdbx_strand_id
1 'polypeptide(L)'
;MFRRMPIDVLEISIDGERYDFQSPRDFEFALSGRICVPAPKIAALSRLSDNELLREAEAIRAVEQRFAEALSGALEDITTVGPLLKNMEPSIISQDNSWRSIISALNGLDRIPESYKKIALVKYMQYLTSRQEVVKTLYANRRPREAAQDRPAIAEAVYRPTARFRETMLFNLNGAADLERQEISFSRLPKGETVEVNLEEDRAIDLLLAKHQCRILLRDRLLFVDQNGHNSELRTGRNIVGRDATSDVIMDADLRDVSRKHLIVESDGMQQIKLTDISSHGTSLPPRFLDHTSI
;
A
#
# COMPACT_ATOMS: atom_id res chain seq x y z
N MET A 1 -29.98 22.40 27.38
CA MET A 1 -30.29 22.01 25.99
C MET A 1 -29.06 21.27 25.46
N PHE A 2 -29.02 19.95 25.62
CA PHE A 2 -27.87 19.15 25.16
C PHE A 2 -27.98 18.99 23.64
N ARG A 3 -27.12 19.67 22.89
CA ARG A 3 -26.88 19.33 21.48
C ARG A 3 -26.40 17.88 21.47
N ARG A 4 -27.22 16.96 20.98
CA ARG A 4 -26.74 15.66 20.52
C ARG A 4 -25.75 15.97 19.39
N MET A 5 -24.45 15.81 19.66
CA MET A 5 -23.47 15.82 18.58
C MET A 5 -23.84 14.71 17.59
N PRO A 6 -23.80 14.97 16.28
CA PRO A 6 -23.87 13.90 15.30
C PRO A 6 -22.78 12.87 15.64
N ILE A 7 -23.12 11.58 15.56
CA ILE A 7 -22.24 10.46 15.92
C ILE A 7 -20.98 10.40 15.02
N ASP A 8 -20.97 11.20 13.94
CA ASP A 8 -19.94 11.26 12.91
C ASP A 8 -19.08 12.53 12.97
N VAL A 9 -19.00 13.23 14.10
CA VAL A 9 -18.06 14.34 14.28
C VAL A 9 -16.83 13.86 15.02
N LEU A 10 -15.64 14.21 14.53
CA LEU A 10 -14.37 13.90 15.18
C LEU A 10 -13.71 15.19 15.66
N GLU A 11 -13.45 15.28 16.96
CA GLU A 11 -12.64 16.34 17.56
C GLU A 11 -11.33 15.72 18.07
N ILE A 12 -10.20 16.18 17.55
CA ILE A 12 -8.87 15.72 17.96
C ILE A 12 -7.89 16.88 18.12
N SER A 13 -6.89 16.69 18.98
CA SER A 13 -5.74 17.59 19.03
C SER A 13 -4.55 16.97 18.30
N ILE A 14 -3.99 17.71 17.34
CA ILE A 14 -2.80 17.33 16.60
C ILE A 14 -1.75 18.40 16.88
N ASP A 15 -0.62 18.02 17.45
CA ASP A 15 0.51 18.92 17.78
C ASP A 15 0.10 20.17 18.61
N GLY A 16 -0.91 20.02 19.46
CA GLY A 16 -1.41 21.10 20.33
C GLY A 16 -2.47 22.00 19.71
N GLU A 17 -2.78 21.82 18.42
CA GLU A 17 -3.89 22.49 17.75
C GLU A 17 -5.14 21.59 17.76
N ARG A 18 -6.32 22.20 17.87
CA ARG A 18 -7.59 21.49 17.87
C ARG A 18 -8.18 21.49 16.46
N TYR A 19 -8.63 20.31 16.02
CA TYR A 19 -9.27 20.10 14.74
C TYR A 19 -10.62 19.44 14.94
N ASP A 20 -11.64 19.96 14.27
CA ASP A 20 -13.01 19.46 14.31
C ASP A 20 -13.43 19.07 12.89
N PHE A 21 -13.74 17.79 12.66
CA PHE A 21 -14.15 17.23 11.37
C PHE A 21 -15.63 16.86 11.41
N GLN A 22 -16.43 17.35 10.46
CA GLN A 22 -17.89 17.14 10.49
C GLN A 22 -18.30 15.77 9.92
N SER A 23 -17.37 15.09 9.23
CA SER A 23 -17.60 13.78 8.65
C SER A 23 -16.29 13.01 8.44
N PRO A 24 -16.34 11.68 8.22
CA PRO A 24 -15.18 10.91 7.77
C PRO A 24 -14.59 11.44 6.46
N ARG A 25 -15.41 11.93 5.53
CA ARG A 25 -14.96 12.50 4.25
C ARG A 25 -14.16 13.79 4.44
N ASP A 26 -14.58 14.65 5.37
CA ASP A 26 -13.84 15.88 5.70
C ASP A 26 -12.45 15.54 6.26
N PHE A 27 -12.39 14.52 7.11
CA PHE A 27 -11.14 14.01 7.66
C PHE A 27 -10.24 13.40 6.59
N GLU A 28 -10.81 12.61 5.68
CA GLU A 28 -10.10 12.05 4.53
C GLU A 28 -9.51 13.14 3.63
N PHE A 29 -10.30 14.15 3.31
CA PHE A 29 -9.87 15.30 2.53
C PHE A 29 -8.70 16.00 3.21
N ALA A 30 -8.80 16.26 4.52
CA ALA A 30 -7.73 16.91 5.28
C ALA A 30 -6.43 16.08 5.33
N LEU A 31 -6.53 14.75 5.39
CA LEU A 31 -5.36 13.86 5.39
C LEU A 31 -4.75 13.66 4.01
N SER A 32 -5.49 13.91 2.92
CA SER A 32 -4.98 13.75 1.55
C SER A 32 -3.77 14.65 1.28
N GLY A 33 -3.71 15.84 1.87
CA GLY A 33 -2.54 16.72 1.78
C GLY A 33 -1.29 16.21 2.53
N ARG A 34 -1.43 15.20 3.40
CA ARG A 34 -0.36 14.66 4.25
C ARG A 34 0.31 13.41 3.68
N ILE A 35 -0.14 12.93 2.51
CA ILE A 35 0.44 11.73 1.86
C ILE A 35 1.81 12.00 1.24
N CYS A 36 2.11 13.23 0.87
CA CYS A 36 3.39 13.58 0.24
C CYS A 36 4.52 13.67 1.29
N VAL A 37 5.74 13.28 0.89
CA VAL A 37 6.92 13.46 1.74
C VAL A 37 7.23 14.95 1.90
N PRO A 38 7.40 15.47 3.13
CA PRO A 38 7.75 16.88 3.34
C PRO A 38 9.09 17.24 2.69
N ALA A 39 9.19 18.42 2.09
CA ALA A 39 10.44 18.90 1.47
C ALA A 39 11.66 18.84 2.43
N PRO A 40 11.55 19.20 3.73
CA PRO A 40 12.67 19.03 4.67
C PRO A 40 13.12 17.58 4.82
N LYS A 41 12.18 16.62 4.78
CA LYS A 41 12.50 15.19 4.83
C LYS A 41 13.19 14.74 3.54
N ILE A 42 12.74 15.20 2.38
CA ILE A 42 13.42 14.92 1.09
C ILE A 42 14.87 15.44 1.12
N ALA A 43 15.09 16.66 1.62
CA ALA A 43 16.43 17.24 1.76
C ALA A 43 17.31 16.50 2.78
N ALA A 44 16.72 15.90 3.81
CA ALA A 44 17.44 15.04 4.74
C ALA A 44 17.83 13.70 4.08
N LEU A 45 16.88 13.06 3.39
CA LEU A 45 17.11 11.80 2.66
C LEU A 45 18.18 11.96 1.58
N SER A 46 18.21 13.10 0.87
CA SER A 46 19.20 13.36 -0.18
C SER A 46 20.64 13.52 0.34
N ARG A 47 20.85 13.64 1.65
CA ARG A 47 22.18 13.68 2.30
C ARG A 47 22.64 12.33 2.85
N LEU A 48 21.74 11.35 2.98
CA LEU A 48 22.08 10.02 3.46
C LEU A 48 23.01 9.31 2.48
N SER A 49 23.85 8.39 2.94
CA SER A 49 24.58 7.45 2.07
C SER A 49 23.66 6.39 1.46
N ASP A 50 24.14 5.65 0.47
CA ASP A 50 23.39 4.56 -0.16
C ASP A 50 23.00 3.46 0.83
N ASN A 51 23.89 3.11 1.76
CA ASN A 51 23.57 2.13 2.79
C ASN A 51 22.48 2.63 3.75
N GLU A 52 22.47 3.93 4.05
CA GLU A 52 21.42 4.54 4.88
C GLU A 52 20.09 4.63 4.14
N LEU A 53 20.08 4.96 2.84
CA LEU A 53 18.87 4.89 2.01
C LEU A 53 18.31 3.46 1.93
N LEU A 54 19.17 2.46 1.83
CA LEU A 54 18.74 1.06 1.86
C LEU A 54 18.10 0.71 3.22
N ARG A 55 18.70 1.12 4.34
CA ARG A 55 18.13 0.92 5.68
C ARG A 55 16.78 1.63 5.85
N GLU A 56 16.65 2.84 5.32
CA GLU A 56 15.39 3.59 5.32
C GLU A 56 14.29 2.81 4.57
N ALA A 57 14.60 2.25 3.40
CA ALA A 57 13.63 1.45 2.65
C ALA A 57 13.31 0.10 3.33
N GLU A 58 14.27 -0.55 3.99
CA GLU A 58 14.01 -1.73 4.83
C GLU A 58 13.05 -1.39 5.98
N ALA A 59 13.29 -0.27 6.66
CA ALA A 59 12.43 0.20 7.75
C ALA A 59 11.01 0.49 7.26
N ILE A 60 10.85 1.20 6.13
CA ILE A 60 9.53 1.46 5.54
C ILE A 60 8.79 0.15 5.25
N ARG A 61 9.45 -0.83 4.62
CA ARG A 61 8.84 -2.14 4.31
C ARG A 61 8.39 -2.90 5.55
N ALA A 62 9.21 -2.89 6.61
CA ALA A 62 8.85 -3.56 7.86
C ALA A 62 7.57 -2.96 8.46
N VAL A 63 7.41 -1.64 8.37
CA VAL A 63 6.19 -0.95 8.80
C VAL A 63 5.01 -1.30 7.90
N GLU A 64 5.17 -1.18 6.57
CA GLU A 64 4.12 -1.53 5.60
C GLU A 64 3.61 -2.96 5.77
N GLN A 65 4.49 -3.92 6.02
CA GLN A 65 4.12 -5.32 6.22
C GLN A 65 3.20 -5.50 7.44
N ARG A 66 3.54 -4.85 8.57
CA ARG A 66 2.69 -4.88 9.77
C ARG A 66 1.30 -4.31 9.51
N PHE A 67 1.23 -3.22 8.74
CA PHE A 67 -0.04 -2.60 8.37
C PHE A 67 -0.85 -3.40 7.35
N ALA A 68 -0.19 -4.04 6.38
CA ALA A 68 -0.86 -4.93 5.43
C ALA A 68 -1.45 -6.17 6.14
N GLU A 69 -0.71 -6.74 7.10
CA GLU A 69 -1.20 -7.82 7.96
C GLU A 69 -2.40 -7.34 8.80
N ALA A 70 -2.31 -6.15 9.39
CA ALA A 70 -3.40 -5.51 10.13
C ALA A 70 -4.65 -5.27 9.28
N LEU A 71 -4.50 -4.72 8.06
CA LEU A 71 -5.64 -4.46 7.17
C LEU A 71 -6.24 -5.76 6.66
N SER A 72 -5.41 -6.76 6.35
CA SER A 72 -5.89 -8.09 5.96
C SER A 72 -6.73 -8.74 7.06
N GLY A 73 -6.29 -8.70 8.32
CA GLY A 73 -7.05 -9.23 9.47
C GLY A 73 -8.29 -8.40 9.81
N ALA A 74 -8.21 -7.06 9.78
CA ALA A 74 -9.36 -6.19 10.04
C ALA A 74 -10.45 -6.25 8.95
N LEU A 75 -10.14 -6.81 7.78
CA LEU A 75 -11.10 -7.13 6.71
C LEU A 75 -11.58 -8.59 6.77
N GLU A 76 -10.94 -9.46 7.58
CA GLU A 76 -11.41 -10.84 7.84
C GLU A 76 -12.49 -10.85 8.92
N ASP A 77 -12.32 -10.04 9.97
CA ASP A 77 -13.32 -9.82 11.01
C ASP A 77 -14.02 -8.48 10.78
N ILE A 78 -15.34 -8.51 10.54
CA ILE A 78 -16.21 -7.38 10.15
C ILE A 78 -16.09 -6.10 11.02
N THR A 79 -15.37 -6.09 12.13
CA THR A 79 -15.10 -4.85 12.88
C THR A 79 -13.84 -5.00 13.73
N THR A 80 -12.73 -4.39 13.32
CA THR A 80 -12.05 -3.29 14.04
C THR A 80 -10.56 -3.18 13.70
N VAL A 81 -10.16 -2.03 13.13
CA VAL A 81 -8.76 -1.60 13.02
C VAL A 81 -8.27 -1.04 14.38
N GLY A 82 -9.20 -0.66 15.26
CA GLY A 82 -8.95 -0.10 16.58
C GLY A 82 -7.94 -0.85 17.47
N PRO A 83 -8.14 -2.14 17.77
CA PRO A 83 -7.21 -2.90 18.59
C PRO A 83 -5.79 -2.95 18.00
N LEU A 84 -5.69 -3.01 16.67
CA LEU A 84 -4.40 -3.06 15.97
C LEU A 84 -3.65 -1.73 16.09
N LEU A 85 -4.33 -0.60 15.84
CA LEU A 85 -3.71 0.72 16.02
C LEU A 85 -3.31 0.97 17.47
N LYS A 86 -4.07 0.48 18.46
CA LYS A 86 -3.72 0.61 19.89
C LYS A 86 -2.49 -0.22 20.28
N ASN A 87 -2.30 -1.38 19.66
CA ASN A 87 -1.16 -2.27 19.95
C ASN A 87 0.12 -1.85 19.22
N MET A 88 0.06 -0.84 18.35
CA MET A 88 1.22 -0.34 17.64
C MET A 88 2.04 0.62 18.50
N GLU A 89 3.34 0.36 18.58
CA GLU A 89 4.27 1.27 19.23
C GLU A 89 4.36 2.61 18.47
N PRO A 90 4.09 3.77 19.11
CA PRO A 90 4.09 5.07 18.43
C PRO A 90 5.42 5.44 17.75
N SER A 91 6.54 4.89 18.24
CA SER A 91 7.88 5.11 17.69
C SER A 91 8.03 4.64 16.25
N ILE A 92 7.24 3.63 15.84
CA ILE A 92 7.24 3.06 14.49
C ILE A 92 6.61 4.03 13.48
N ILE A 93 5.70 4.88 13.94
CA ILE A 93 4.97 5.84 13.11
C ILE A 93 5.84 7.09 12.92
N SER A 94 5.90 7.61 11.70
CA SER A 94 6.67 8.83 11.37
C SER A 94 6.06 10.07 12.05
N GLN A 95 6.88 11.06 12.41
CA GLN A 95 6.38 12.40 12.80
C GLN A 95 6.16 13.31 11.58
N ASP A 96 6.65 12.91 10.41
CA ASP A 96 6.44 13.68 9.17
C ASP A 96 4.94 13.93 9.00
N ASN A 97 4.55 15.16 8.63
CA ASN A 97 3.15 15.58 8.54
C ASN A 97 2.30 15.25 9.77
N SER A 98 2.89 15.22 10.97
CA SER A 98 2.22 14.91 12.23
C SER A 98 1.60 13.51 12.32
N TRP A 99 2.02 12.54 11.49
CA TRP A 99 1.37 11.22 11.41
C TRP A 99 1.26 10.51 12.76
N ARG A 100 2.33 10.52 13.56
CA ARG A 100 2.31 9.93 14.90
C ARG A 100 1.32 10.65 15.82
N SER A 101 1.24 11.98 15.77
CA SER A 101 0.31 12.74 16.59
C SER A 101 -1.15 12.45 16.20
N ILE A 102 -1.43 12.34 14.90
CA ILE A 102 -2.75 11.97 14.37
C ILE A 102 -3.16 10.59 14.89
N ILE A 103 -2.32 9.57 14.72
CA ILE A 103 -2.64 8.20 15.15
C ILE A 103 -2.75 8.12 16.67
N SER A 104 -1.89 8.82 17.41
CA SER A 104 -1.95 8.87 18.88
C SER A 104 -3.25 9.53 19.36
N ALA A 105 -3.67 10.63 18.72
CA ALA A 105 -4.92 11.29 19.04
C ALA A 105 -6.13 10.37 18.79
N LEU A 106 -6.17 9.65 17.67
CA LEU A 106 -7.23 8.68 17.38
C LEU A 106 -7.26 7.52 18.38
N ASN A 107 -6.09 7.04 18.81
CA ASN A 107 -5.98 5.95 19.79
C ASN A 107 -6.37 6.38 21.22
N GLY A 108 -6.18 7.66 21.55
CA GLY A 108 -6.53 8.24 22.85
C GLY A 108 -8.02 8.47 23.05
N LEU A 109 -8.84 8.33 22.01
CA LEU A 109 -10.28 8.47 22.11
C LEU A 109 -10.97 7.13 22.40
N ASP A 110 -11.84 7.11 23.39
CA ASP A 110 -12.53 5.89 23.85
C ASP A 110 -13.59 5.39 22.85
N ARG A 111 -14.27 6.30 22.16
CA ARG A 111 -15.33 6.00 21.19
C ARG A 111 -15.16 6.86 19.96
N ILE A 112 -14.54 6.29 18.93
CA ILE A 112 -14.54 6.87 17.58
C ILE A 112 -15.05 5.85 16.58
N PRO A 113 -15.78 6.29 15.54
CA PRO A 113 -16.12 5.44 14.42
C PRO A 113 -14.86 4.81 13.80
N GLU A 114 -14.92 3.53 13.46
CA GLU A 114 -13.80 2.80 12.84
C GLU A 114 -13.43 3.36 11.46
N SER A 115 -14.34 4.09 10.80
CA SER A 115 -14.09 4.79 9.53
C SER A 115 -12.92 5.76 9.64
N TYR A 116 -12.82 6.55 10.70
CA TYR A 116 -11.70 7.48 10.92
C TYR A 116 -10.36 6.76 11.07
N LYS A 117 -10.35 5.64 11.81
CA LYS A 117 -9.16 4.80 11.97
C LYS A 117 -8.73 4.18 10.66
N LYS A 118 -9.68 3.65 9.88
CA LYS A 118 -9.44 3.09 8.56
C LYS A 118 -8.86 4.14 7.61
N ILE A 119 -9.46 5.34 7.57
CA ILE A 119 -8.97 6.45 6.75
C ILE A 119 -7.54 6.82 7.12
N ALA A 120 -7.24 7.02 8.41
CA ALA A 120 -5.90 7.38 8.86
C ALA A 120 -4.87 6.29 8.52
N LEU A 121 -5.25 5.01 8.67
CA LEU A 121 -4.43 3.88 8.28
C LEU A 121 -4.12 3.89 6.77
N VAL A 122 -5.15 4.00 5.93
CA VAL A 122 -5.01 4.02 4.46
C VAL A 122 -4.13 5.18 4.02
N LYS A 123 -4.41 6.41 4.48
CA LYS A 123 -3.59 7.58 4.10
C LYS A 123 -2.16 7.48 4.62
N TYR A 124 -1.92 6.86 5.78
CA TYR A 124 -0.56 6.59 6.25
C TYR A 124 0.18 5.57 5.37
N MET A 125 -0.48 4.49 4.93
CA MET A 125 0.10 3.54 3.98
C MET A 125 0.43 4.19 2.63
N GLN A 126 -0.41 5.10 2.15
CA GLN A 126 -0.14 5.91 0.97
C GLN A 126 1.08 6.83 1.17
N TYR A 127 1.22 7.44 2.35
CA TYR A 127 2.43 8.19 2.71
C TYR A 127 3.69 7.33 2.73
N LEU A 128 3.63 6.12 3.30
CA LEU A 128 4.76 5.19 3.30
C LEU A 128 5.18 4.82 1.87
N THR A 129 4.21 4.65 0.97
CA THR A 129 4.46 4.40 -0.46
C THR A 129 5.17 5.59 -1.10
N SER A 130 4.66 6.82 -0.90
CA SER A 130 5.30 8.05 -1.40
C SER A 130 6.75 8.18 -0.91
N ARG A 131 6.99 7.90 0.37
CA ARG A 131 8.33 7.90 0.96
C ARG A 131 9.25 6.84 0.35
N GLN A 132 8.73 5.65 0.11
CA GLN A 132 9.49 4.58 -0.53
C GLN A 132 9.90 4.97 -1.96
N GLU A 133 9.00 5.60 -2.73
CA GLU A 133 9.31 6.08 -4.08
C GLU A 133 10.39 7.16 -4.07
N VAL A 134 10.33 8.14 -3.16
CA VAL A 134 11.40 9.14 -3.01
C VAL A 134 12.76 8.48 -2.72
N VAL A 135 12.80 7.50 -1.81
CA VAL A 135 14.04 6.77 -1.51
C VAL A 135 14.57 6.02 -2.74
N LYS A 136 13.69 5.36 -3.50
CA LYS A 136 14.06 4.67 -4.75
C LYS A 136 14.61 5.65 -5.78
N THR A 137 13.94 6.77 -6.03
CA THR A 137 14.39 7.79 -7.00
C THR A 137 15.74 8.38 -6.60
N LEU A 138 15.95 8.71 -5.32
CA LEU A 138 17.23 9.21 -4.82
C LEU A 138 18.36 8.19 -5.00
N TYR A 139 18.09 6.91 -4.72
CA TYR A 139 19.05 5.83 -4.90
C TYR A 139 19.34 5.58 -6.39
N ALA A 140 18.33 5.63 -7.27
CA ALA A 140 18.47 5.49 -8.71
C ALA A 140 19.36 6.58 -9.32
N ASN A 141 19.08 7.84 -8.98
CA ASN A 141 19.75 9.01 -9.54
C ASN A 141 21.23 9.10 -9.12
N ARG A 142 21.62 8.43 -8.04
CA ARG A 142 23.01 8.37 -7.57
C ARG A 142 23.84 7.26 -8.19
N ARG A 143 23.23 6.36 -8.96
CA ARG A 143 23.94 5.37 -9.78
C ARG A 143 24.00 5.83 -11.23
N PRO A 144 24.92 6.72 -11.62
CA PRO A 144 25.22 6.88 -13.03
C PRO A 144 25.96 5.63 -13.51
N ARG A 145 25.35 4.74 -14.32
CA ARG A 145 26.04 3.77 -15.19
C ARG A 145 27.33 3.10 -14.62
N GLU A 146 27.37 2.76 -13.33
CA GLU A 146 28.53 2.11 -12.68
C GLU A 146 28.63 0.60 -12.98
N ALA A 147 28.06 0.15 -14.11
CA ALA A 147 28.37 -1.15 -14.70
C ALA A 147 29.69 -1.11 -15.53
N ALA A 148 30.47 -0.03 -15.45
CA ALA A 148 31.67 0.15 -16.27
C ALA A 148 33.00 -0.08 -15.56
N GLN A 149 33.11 -0.08 -14.22
CA GLN A 149 34.44 -0.29 -13.58
C GLN A 149 34.36 -1.05 -12.27
N ASP A 150 34.83 -2.31 -12.35
CA ASP A 150 35.37 -3.11 -11.26
C ASP A 150 36.19 -2.27 -10.26
N ARG A 151 35.93 -2.41 -8.96
CA ARG A 151 37.00 -2.39 -7.95
C ARG A 151 36.71 -3.33 -6.76
N PRO A 152 37.76 -3.97 -6.21
CA PRO A 152 37.63 -5.12 -5.33
C PRO A 152 37.42 -4.73 -3.86
N ALA A 153 36.91 -5.71 -3.12
CA ALA A 153 36.51 -5.63 -1.73
C ALA A 153 37.67 -5.32 -0.77
N ILE A 154 37.44 -4.37 0.13
CA ILE A 154 38.08 -4.34 1.45
C ILE A 154 36.96 -4.40 2.48
N ALA A 155 37.08 -5.37 3.39
CA ALA A 155 36.10 -5.71 4.39
C ALA A 155 36.28 -4.85 5.64
N GLU A 156 35.22 -4.12 6.00
CA GLU A 156 34.94 -3.76 7.38
C GLU A 156 33.53 -4.25 7.71
N ALA A 157 33.40 -4.85 8.90
CA ALA A 157 32.18 -5.44 9.42
C ALA A 157 31.17 -4.35 9.81
N VAL A 158 30.58 -3.71 8.80
CA VAL A 158 29.41 -2.85 8.92
C VAL A 158 28.22 -3.67 8.44
N TYR A 159 27.13 -3.70 9.21
CA TYR A 159 25.85 -4.30 8.85
C TYR A 159 25.56 -4.10 7.35
N ARG A 160 25.77 -5.15 6.57
CA ARG A 160 25.48 -5.17 5.14
C ARG A 160 23.98 -5.35 5.02
N PRO A 161 23.24 -4.41 4.40
CA PRO A 161 21.91 -4.70 3.88
C PRO A 161 22.03 -6.02 3.11
N THR A 162 21.16 -6.99 3.38
CA THR A 162 21.34 -8.33 2.84
C THR A 162 21.52 -8.26 1.33
N ALA A 163 22.42 -9.07 0.74
CA ALA A 163 22.63 -9.08 -0.72
C ALA A 163 21.28 -9.20 -1.49
N ARG A 164 20.35 -9.95 -0.88
CA ARG A 164 18.94 -10.13 -1.27
C ARG A 164 18.12 -8.84 -1.38
N PHE A 165 18.38 -7.84 -0.54
CA PHE A 165 17.69 -6.54 -0.53
C PHE A 165 18.23 -5.59 -1.60
N ARG A 166 19.56 -5.50 -1.74
CA ARG A 166 20.19 -4.77 -2.84
C ARG A 166 19.73 -5.32 -4.19
N GLU A 167 19.65 -6.64 -4.29
CA GLU A 167 19.09 -7.33 -5.44
C GLU A 167 17.63 -6.90 -5.68
N THR A 168 16.74 -6.96 -4.67
CA THR A 168 15.34 -6.51 -4.81
C THR A 168 15.20 -5.03 -5.23
N MET A 169 16.05 -4.14 -4.70
CA MET A 169 16.09 -2.73 -5.11
C MET A 169 16.57 -2.56 -6.55
N LEU A 170 17.61 -3.29 -6.96
CA LEU A 170 18.17 -3.23 -8.31
C LEU A 170 17.27 -3.86 -9.37
N PHE A 171 16.61 -4.97 -9.05
CA PHE A 171 15.57 -5.57 -9.90
C PHE A 171 14.37 -4.63 -10.07
N ASN A 172 14.00 -3.86 -9.03
CA ASN A 172 12.94 -2.85 -9.13
C ASN A 172 13.32 -1.67 -10.04
N LEU A 173 14.60 -1.24 -10.04
CA LEU A 173 15.08 -0.18 -10.92
C LEU A 173 15.10 -0.62 -12.39
N ASN A 174 15.49 -1.88 -12.66
CA ASN A 174 15.47 -2.41 -14.02
C ASN A 174 14.04 -2.64 -14.54
N GLY A 175 13.07 -2.90 -13.66
CA GLY A 175 11.65 -2.96 -14.01
C GLY A 175 10.99 -1.60 -14.28
N ALA A 176 11.60 -0.49 -13.83
CA ALA A 176 11.07 0.86 -14.05
C ALA A 176 11.06 1.25 -15.55
N ALA A 177 12.04 0.78 -16.33
CA ALA A 177 12.08 1.03 -17.78
C ALA A 177 11.01 0.25 -18.56
N ASP A 178 10.58 -0.93 -18.06
CA ASP A 178 9.45 -1.68 -18.63
C ASP A 178 8.09 -1.11 -18.18
N LEU A 179 8.03 -0.56 -16.96
CA LEU A 179 6.86 0.15 -16.43
C LEU A 179 6.56 1.45 -17.20
N GLU A 180 7.56 2.23 -17.60
CA GLU A 180 7.37 3.46 -18.40
C GLU A 180 6.67 3.20 -19.76
N ARG A 181 6.79 2.00 -20.34
CA ARG A 181 6.03 1.60 -21.54
C ARG A 181 4.63 1.08 -21.23
N GLN A 182 4.39 0.55 -20.03
CA GLN A 182 3.10 0.05 -19.56
C GLN A 182 2.23 1.15 -18.91
N GLU A 183 2.81 2.26 -18.46
CA GLU A 183 2.12 3.40 -17.81
C GLU A 183 1.06 4.07 -18.70
N ILE A 184 1.12 3.89 -20.03
CA ILE A 184 0.06 4.39 -20.93
C ILE A 184 -1.21 3.52 -20.84
N SER A 185 -1.10 2.25 -20.40
CA SER A 185 -2.20 1.28 -20.40
C SER A 185 -2.69 0.88 -19.00
N PHE A 186 -1.91 1.15 -17.95
CA PHE A 186 -2.24 0.79 -16.56
C PHE A 186 -1.95 1.92 -15.60
N SER A 187 -2.76 2.05 -14.56
CA SER A 187 -2.63 2.98 -13.45
C SER A 187 -2.71 2.22 -12.13
N ARG A 188 -1.94 2.68 -11.14
CA ARG A 188 -1.79 1.98 -9.87
C ARG A 188 -3.04 2.16 -9.00
N LEU A 189 -3.48 1.09 -8.35
CA LEU A 189 -4.48 1.18 -7.31
C LEU A 189 -3.95 2.01 -6.12
N PRO A 190 -4.78 2.88 -5.51
CA PRO A 190 -4.39 3.53 -4.28
C PRO A 190 -4.26 2.48 -3.17
N LYS A 191 -3.07 2.40 -2.58
CA LYS A 191 -2.75 1.38 -1.57
C LYS A 191 -3.69 1.47 -0.37
N GLY A 192 -4.26 0.34 0.02
CA GLY A 192 -5.21 0.19 1.13
C GLY A 192 -6.62 0.71 0.86
N GLU A 193 -6.83 1.41 -0.26
CA GLU A 193 -8.14 1.89 -0.67
C GLU A 193 -8.89 0.81 -1.45
N THR A 194 -10.20 0.77 -1.29
CA THR A 194 -11.05 -0.19 -1.98
C THR A 194 -11.63 0.47 -3.23
N VAL A 195 -11.29 -0.06 -4.39
CA VAL A 195 -11.84 0.37 -5.69
C VAL A 195 -12.90 -0.63 -6.13
N GLU A 196 -14.10 -0.12 -6.41
CA GLU A 196 -15.20 -0.88 -6.97
C GLU A 196 -15.07 -0.97 -8.48
N VAL A 197 -15.13 -2.18 -9.01
CA VAL A 197 -15.10 -2.44 -10.45
C VAL A 197 -16.31 -3.28 -10.84
N ASN A 198 -16.99 -2.85 -11.89
CA ASN A 198 -18.10 -3.59 -12.48
C ASN A 198 -17.62 -4.33 -13.74
N LEU A 199 -17.75 -5.66 -13.71
CA LEU A 199 -17.51 -6.55 -14.83
C LEU A 199 -18.80 -6.68 -15.63
N GLU A 200 -18.84 -6.14 -16.85
CA GLU A 200 -19.92 -6.52 -17.77
C GLU A 200 -19.83 -8.00 -18.14
N GLU A 201 -20.94 -8.62 -18.55
CA GLU A 201 -20.98 -10.02 -18.99
C GLU A 201 -19.92 -10.30 -20.06
N ASP A 202 -19.26 -11.46 -19.97
CA ASP A 202 -18.16 -11.92 -20.83
C ASP A 202 -16.90 -11.04 -20.84
N ARG A 203 -16.76 -10.12 -19.87
CA ARG A 203 -15.57 -9.26 -19.79
C ARG A 203 -14.48 -9.77 -18.87
N ALA A 204 -13.28 -9.37 -19.27
CA ALA A 204 -12.04 -9.52 -18.57
C ALA A 204 -11.58 -8.18 -18.01
N ILE A 205 -10.99 -8.19 -16.82
CA ILE A 205 -10.11 -7.12 -16.35
C ILE A 205 -8.70 -7.67 -16.39
N ASP A 206 -7.86 -7.11 -17.26
CA ASP A 206 -6.42 -7.29 -17.13
C ASP A 206 -5.92 -6.46 -15.95
N LEU A 207 -5.00 -7.03 -15.17
CA LEU A 207 -4.35 -6.34 -14.06
C LEU A 207 -2.88 -6.75 -13.97
N LEU A 208 -2.08 -5.91 -13.34
CA LEU A 208 -0.70 -6.19 -13.02
C LEU A 208 -0.56 -6.36 -11.51
N LEU A 209 -0.04 -7.52 -11.08
CA LEU A 209 0.46 -7.70 -9.72
C LEU A 209 1.97 -7.46 -9.75
N ALA A 210 2.43 -6.33 -9.22
CA ALA A 210 3.73 -5.77 -9.55
C ALA A 210 3.90 -5.62 -11.09
N LYS A 211 4.66 -6.51 -11.74
CA LYS A 211 4.87 -6.53 -13.20
C LYS A 211 4.20 -7.73 -13.90
N HIS A 212 3.57 -8.63 -13.14
CA HIS A 212 3.05 -9.89 -13.66
C HIS A 212 1.63 -9.71 -14.17
N GLN A 213 1.42 -10.03 -15.44
CA GLN A 213 0.13 -9.87 -16.09
C GLN A 213 -0.85 -10.96 -15.63
N CYS A 214 -1.93 -10.54 -14.99
CA CYS A 214 -2.99 -11.40 -14.51
C CYS A 214 -4.33 -10.92 -15.06
N ARG A 215 -5.38 -11.71 -14.87
CA ARG A 215 -6.72 -11.37 -15.34
C ARG A 215 -7.80 -11.83 -14.38
N ILE A 216 -8.83 -11.02 -14.19
CA ILE A 216 -10.10 -11.46 -13.58
C ILE A 216 -11.11 -11.63 -14.71
N LEU A 217 -11.72 -12.81 -14.81
CA LEU A 217 -12.66 -13.20 -15.84
C LEU A 217 -14.02 -13.51 -15.22
N LEU A 218 -15.08 -12.90 -15.76
CA LEU A 218 -16.45 -13.35 -15.53
C LEU A 218 -16.91 -14.22 -16.70
N ARG A 219 -17.17 -15.50 -16.40
CA ARG A 219 -17.88 -16.44 -17.31
C ARG A 219 -19.11 -16.95 -16.56
N ASP A 220 -19.28 -18.26 -16.42
CA ASP A 220 -20.27 -18.87 -15.51
C ASP A 220 -19.95 -18.59 -14.02
N ARG A 221 -18.70 -18.21 -13.73
CA ARG A 221 -18.16 -17.90 -12.41
C ARG A 221 -16.99 -16.93 -12.55
N LEU A 222 -16.62 -16.29 -11.45
CA LEU A 222 -15.43 -15.45 -11.39
C LEU A 222 -14.15 -16.27 -11.25
N LEU A 223 -13.20 -16.02 -12.14
CA LEU A 223 -11.90 -16.68 -12.17
C LEU A 223 -10.79 -15.65 -12.10
N PHE A 224 -9.78 -15.92 -11.30
CA PHE A 224 -8.48 -15.28 -11.37
C PHE A 224 -7.56 -16.12 -12.25
N VAL A 225 -6.94 -15.51 -13.24
CA VAL A 225 -5.98 -16.13 -14.17
C VAL A 225 -4.60 -15.52 -13.93
N ASP A 226 -3.64 -16.36 -13.57
CA ASP A 226 -2.25 -15.94 -13.41
C ASP A 226 -1.55 -15.75 -14.78
N GLN A 227 -0.30 -15.28 -14.75
CA GLN A 227 0.50 -15.06 -15.96
C GLN A 227 0.85 -16.33 -16.73
N ASN A 228 0.75 -17.50 -16.09
CA ASN A 228 1.00 -18.81 -16.69
C ASN A 228 -0.30 -19.41 -17.28
N GLY A 229 -1.44 -18.73 -17.12
CA GLY A 229 -2.75 -19.18 -17.57
C GLY A 229 -3.46 -20.12 -16.60
N HIS A 230 -2.98 -20.27 -15.37
CA HIS A 230 -3.67 -21.07 -14.36
C HIS A 230 -4.91 -20.32 -13.84
N ASN A 231 -6.03 -21.03 -13.81
CA ASN A 231 -7.30 -20.49 -13.34
C ASN A 231 -7.54 -20.89 -11.89
N SER A 232 -7.86 -19.92 -11.05
CA SER A 232 -8.34 -20.11 -9.68
C SER A 232 -9.72 -19.50 -9.54
N GLU A 233 -10.65 -20.22 -8.92
CA GLU A 233 -12.01 -19.72 -8.71
C GLU A 233 -12.04 -18.70 -7.57
N LEU A 234 -12.67 -17.54 -7.84
CA LEU A 234 -12.94 -16.53 -6.83
C LEU A 234 -14.30 -16.83 -6.20
N ARG A 235 -14.32 -17.18 -4.91
CA ARG A 235 -15.57 -17.42 -4.18
C ARG A 235 -16.30 -16.11 -3.90
N THR A 236 -17.62 -16.19 -3.69
CA THR A 236 -18.39 -15.09 -3.12
C THR A 236 -17.80 -14.67 -1.77
N GLY A 237 -17.78 -13.37 -1.52
CA GLY A 237 -17.10 -12.76 -0.40
C GLY A 237 -15.63 -12.51 -0.71
N ARG A 238 -14.77 -12.67 0.30
CA ARG A 238 -13.37 -12.25 0.26
C ARG A 238 -12.44 -13.34 -0.24
N ASN A 239 -11.54 -12.95 -1.13
CA ASN A 239 -10.44 -13.74 -1.67
C ASN A 239 -9.12 -12.97 -1.52
N ILE A 240 -8.11 -13.59 -0.92
CA ILE A 240 -6.73 -13.07 -0.90
C ILE A 240 -5.96 -13.67 -2.07
N VAL A 241 -5.37 -12.81 -2.89
CA VAL A 241 -4.40 -13.20 -3.92
C VAL A 241 -2.99 -12.89 -3.42
N GLY A 242 -2.08 -13.85 -3.50
CA GLY A 242 -0.69 -13.65 -3.10
C GLY A 242 0.15 -14.92 -3.16
N ARG A 243 1.45 -14.79 -2.89
CA ARG A 243 2.39 -15.93 -2.95
C ARG A 243 2.37 -16.82 -1.69
N ASP A 244 1.70 -16.39 -0.63
CA ASP A 244 1.63 -17.18 0.59
C ASP A 244 0.70 -18.38 0.37
N ALA A 245 1.05 -19.54 0.91
CA ALA A 245 0.26 -20.76 0.80
C ALA A 245 -1.10 -20.64 1.53
N THR A 246 -1.24 -19.66 2.43
CA THR A 246 -2.53 -19.35 3.07
C THR A 246 -3.43 -18.45 2.23
N SER A 247 -3.03 -18.05 1.03
CA SER A 247 -3.85 -17.23 0.13
C SER A 247 -4.95 -18.08 -0.50
N ASP A 248 -6.10 -17.47 -0.78
CA ASP A 248 -7.21 -18.16 -1.48
C ASP A 248 -6.84 -18.41 -2.95
N VAL A 249 -6.12 -17.46 -3.56
CA VAL A 249 -5.49 -17.61 -4.88
C VAL A 249 -3.98 -17.52 -4.70
N ILE A 250 -3.32 -18.66 -4.87
CA ILE A 250 -1.88 -18.81 -4.64
C ILE A 250 -1.14 -18.52 -5.94
N MET A 251 -0.36 -17.45 -5.93
CA MET A 251 0.62 -17.14 -6.97
C MET A 251 1.89 -17.97 -6.77
N ASP A 252 2.65 -18.17 -7.84
CA ASP A 252 3.94 -18.85 -7.78
C ASP A 252 4.88 -18.20 -6.72
N ALA A 253 5.40 -19.05 -5.83
CA ALA A 253 6.24 -18.65 -4.70
C ALA A 253 7.56 -17.99 -5.14
N ASP A 254 8.03 -18.27 -6.36
CA ASP A 254 9.24 -17.70 -6.93
C ASP A 254 9.05 -16.27 -7.46
N LEU A 255 7.81 -15.78 -7.56
CA LEU A 255 7.49 -14.39 -7.91
C LEU A 255 7.72 -13.46 -6.72
N ARG A 256 8.98 -13.15 -6.45
CA ARG A 256 9.41 -12.44 -5.22
C ARG A 256 8.89 -11.00 -5.07
N ASP A 257 8.53 -10.36 -6.17
CA ASP A 257 7.87 -9.07 -6.26
C ASP A 257 6.35 -9.14 -6.03
N VAL A 258 5.77 -10.34 -6.06
CA VAL A 258 4.41 -10.58 -5.54
C VAL A 258 4.49 -10.70 -4.02
N SER A 259 3.69 -9.89 -3.32
CA SER A 259 3.59 -9.92 -1.85
C SER A 259 2.92 -11.21 -1.36
N ARG A 260 3.23 -11.62 -0.11
CA ARG A 260 2.61 -12.80 0.54
C ARG A 260 1.09 -12.74 0.49
N LYS A 261 0.54 -11.59 0.91
CA LYS A 261 -0.82 -11.15 0.63
C LYS A 261 -0.68 -9.90 -0.24
N HIS A 262 -1.19 -9.92 -1.46
CA HIS A 262 -0.94 -8.87 -2.46
C HIS A 262 -2.19 -8.04 -2.71
N LEU A 263 -3.27 -8.70 -3.09
CA LEU A 263 -4.52 -8.09 -3.49
C LEU A 263 -5.65 -8.77 -2.74
N ILE A 264 -6.59 -7.99 -2.22
CA ILE A 264 -7.87 -8.49 -1.72
C ILE A 264 -8.90 -8.25 -2.80
N VAL A 265 -9.63 -9.32 -3.15
CA VAL A 265 -10.76 -9.30 -4.08
C VAL A 265 -12.00 -9.70 -3.32
N GLU A 266 -12.92 -8.77 -3.10
CA GLU A 266 -14.25 -9.09 -2.59
C GLU A 266 -15.23 -9.15 -3.76
N SER A 267 -16.04 -10.20 -3.80
CA SER A 267 -16.96 -10.47 -4.89
C SER A 267 -18.36 -10.75 -4.36
N ASP A 268 -19.39 -10.25 -5.04
CA ASP A 268 -20.78 -10.65 -4.79
C ASP A 268 -21.17 -11.98 -5.47
N GLY A 269 -20.22 -12.63 -6.16
CA GLY A 269 -20.42 -13.81 -7.01
C GLY A 269 -20.92 -13.49 -8.42
N MET A 270 -21.14 -12.22 -8.75
CA MET A 270 -21.66 -11.76 -10.03
C MET A 270 -20.69 -10.76 -10.68
N GLN A 271 -21.17 -9.55 -11.00
CA GLN A 271 -20.48 -8.57 -11.83
C GLN A 271 -19.66 -7.58 -10.99
N GLN A 272 -20.02 -7.36 -9.72
CA GLN A 272 -19.35 -6.36 -8.91
C GLN A 272 -18.20 -6.98 -8.11
N ILE A 273 -17.00 -6.43 -8.29
CA ILE A 273 -15.84 -6.78 -7.49
C ILE A 273 -15.25 -5.55 -6.82
N LYS A 274 -14.69 -5.74 -5.63
CA LYS A 274 -13.96 -4.73 -4.87
C LYS A 274 -12.51 -5.15 -4.78
N LEU A 275 -11.62 -4.26 -5.17
CA LEU A 275 -10.18 -4.50 -5.23
C LEU A 275 -9.49 -3.61 -4.20
N THR A 276 -8.71 -4.22 -3.31
CA THR A 276 -7.90 -3.48 -2.33
C THR A 276 -6.45 -3.94 -2.41
N ASP A 277 -5.56 -3.05 -2.85
CA ASP A 277 -4.12 -3.33 -2.92
C ASP A 277 -3.49 -3.23 -1.53
N ILE A 278 -2.86 -4.31 -1.07
CA ILE A 278 -2.12 -4.38 0.21
C ILE A 278 -0.65 -4.72 0.01
N SER A 279 -0.19 -4.68 -1.24
CA SER A 279 1.12 -5.16 -1.63
C SER A 279 2.24 -4.14 -1.39
N SER A 280 3.47 -4.64 -1.38
CA SER A 280 4.68 -3.81 -1.34
C SER A 280 5.04 -3.21 -2.71
N HIS A 281 4.62 -3.86 -3.80
CA HIS A 281 5.04 -3.52 -5.17
C HIS A 281 3.89 -2.98 -6.02
N GLY A 282 2.69 -2.92 -5.48
CA GLY A 282 1.52 -2.33 -6.09
C GLY A 282 0.75 -3.28 -7.00
N THR A 283 -0.54 -2.99 -7.11
CA THR A 283 -1.43 -3.55 -8.13
C THR A 283 -1.81 -2.44 -9.11
N SER A 284 -1.87 -2.74 -10.41
CA SER A 284 -2.28 -1.77 -11.43
C SER A 284 -3.42 -2.30 -12.31
N LEU A 285 -4.31 -1.40 -12.71
CA LEU A 285 -5.48 -1.66 -13.56
C LEU A 285 -5.52 -0.68 -14.74
N PRO A 286 -6.21 -1.00 -15.84
CA PRO A 286 -6.49 -0.03 -16.88
C PRO A 286 -7.16 1.24 -16.31
N PRO A 287 -6.71 2.46 -16.68
CA PRO A 287 -7.16 3.71 -16.07
C PRO A 287 -8.68 3.89 -16.01
N ARG A 288 -9.39 3.38 -17.02
CA ARG A 288 -10.87 3.38 -17.11
C ARG A 288 -11.59 2.80 -15.89
N PHE A 289 -10.92 1.99 -15.08
CA PHE A 289 -11.49 1.40 -13.87
C PHE A 289 -11.22 2.23 -12.60
N LEU A 290 -10.39 3.27 -12.69
CA LEU A 290 -10.01 4.14 -11.57
C LEU A 290 -10.69 5.52 -11.63
N ASP A 291 -11.13 5.94 -12.82
CA ASP A 291 -11.75 7.25 -13.05
C ASP A 291 -13.13 7.43 -12.36
N HIS A 292 -13.67 6.36 -11.76
CA HIS A 292 -14.96 6.35 -11.05
C HIS A 292 -14.85 6.21 -9.53
N THR A 293 -13.64 6.29 -8.98
CA THR A 293 -13.47 6.27 -7.52
C THR A 293 -14.01 7.59 -6.94
N SER A 294 -15.23 7.51 -6.43
CA SER A 294 -16.15 8.57 -6.02
C SER A 294 -15.50 9.82 -5.41
N ILE A 295 -15.92 10.97 -5.96
CA ILE A 295 -15.77 12.33 -5.38
C ILE A 295 -16.45 12.40 -4.03
#